data_AF-A0A6A4HUH7-F1
#
_entry.id   AF-A0A6A4HUH7-F1
#
_cell.length_a   1.000
_cell.length_b   1.000
_cell.length_c   1.000
_cell.angle_alpha   90.00
_cell.angle_beta   90.00
_cell.angle_gamma   90.00
#
_symmetry.space_group_name_H-M   'P 1'
#
loop_
_entity.id
_entity.type
_entity.pdbx_description
1 polymer ?
#
loop_
_entity_poly.entity_id
_entity_poly.type
_entity_poly.pdbx_seq_one_letter_code
_entity_poly.pdbx_strand_id
1 'polypeptide(L)'
;MIEGVTALVACSRCKSIGRLVFYCGRSCQVNDYKNGDSPHKQICGNKDALIDSVLSLPEYKAKDKAPQTSNEDESDDKPRWPAPQPGYVRSGALQHQLCLLEEQPNLHYVLVRPDPQEDTGVVFPSAKEFLLFFLCMRRAVASYSPREVYRMYQALVPKAQNAIPAFGIGKLKEQLKKEYGVDIDEVHARMQAEPESR
;
A
#
# COMPACT_ATOMS: atom_id res chain seq x y z
N MET A 1 3.53 31.63 28.52
CA MET A 1 3.16 32.11 27.17
C MET A 1 3.82 31.17 26.19
N ILE A 2 3.05 30.31 25.50
CA ILE A 2 3.60 29.39 24.50
C ILE A 2 3.56 30.15 23.18
N GLU A 3 4.70 30.63 22.73
CA GLU A 3 4.87 31.28 21.45
C GLU A 3 4.67 30.28 20.31
N GLY A 4 3.73 30.58 19.43
CA GLY A 4 3.86 30.36 17.99
C GLY A 4 3.76 28.93 17.47
N VAL A 5 2.54 28.39 17.38
CA VAL A 5 2.25 27.42 16.31
C VAL A 5 2.26 28.20 15.00
N THR A 6 3.38 28.16 14.27
CA THR A 6 3.47 28.76 12.94
C THR A 6 2.51 28.01 12.01
N ALA A 7 1.56 28.74 11.42
CA ALA A 7 0.61 28.16 10.49
C ALA A 7 1.35 27.61 9.26
N LEU A 8 1.24 26.31 9.02
CA LEU A 8 1.86 25.66 7.86
C LEU A 8 1.21 26.18 6.57
N VAL A 9 2.05 26.51 5.59
CA VAL A 9 1.63 27.05 4.29
C VAL A 9 1.37 25.89 3.34
N ALA A 10 0.13 25.75 2.88
CA ALA A 10 -0.23 24.74 1.88
C ALA A 10 0.07 25.23 0.46
N CYS A 11 0.51 24.32 -0.43
CA CYS A 11 0.60 24.63 -1.85
C CYS A 11 -0.80 24.79 -2.46
N SER A 12 -1.16 25.99 -2.90
CA SER A 12 -2.49 26.31 -3.44
C SER A 12 -2.86 25.44 -4.66
N ARG A 13 -1.90 25.16 -5.54
CA ARG A 13 -2.12 24.33 -6.76
C ARG A 13 -2.31 22.85 -6.45
N CYS A 14 -1.64 22.33 -5.42
CA CYS A 14 -1.87 20.96 -4.98
C CYS A 14 -3.20 20.86 -4.22
N LYS A 15 -3.52 21.86 -3.40
CA LYS A 15 -4.79 21.93 -2.67
C LYS A 15 -5.99 21.93 -3.61
N SER A 16 -5.92 22.62 -4.75
CA SER A 16 -7.00 22.64 -5.76
C SER A 16 -7.25 21.30 -6.45
N ILE A 17 -6.31 20.36 -6.38
CA ILE A 17 -6.47 19.00 -6.90
C ILE A 17 -6.68 17.96 -5.79
N GLY A 18 -6.95 18.39 -4.56
CA GLY A 18 -7.15 17.51 -3.40
C GLY A 18 -5.87 16.93 -2.81
N ARG A 19 -4.68 17.40 -3.22
CA ARG A 19 -3.39 16.97 -2.66
C ARG A 19 -2.93 17.95 -1.59
N LEU A 20 -2.68 17.45 -0.38
CA LEU A 20 -2.23 18.27 0.74
C LEU A 20 -0.70 18.22 0.85
N VAL A 21 -0.04 19.32 0.46
CA VAL A 21 1.41 19.51 0.61
C VAL A 21 1.62 20.76 1.44
N PHE A 22 2.31 20.62 2.58
CA PHE A 22 2.50 21.67 3.57
C PHE A 22 3.96 22.04 3.71
N TYR A 23 4.22 23.32 3.97
CA TYR A 23 5.55 23.86 4.17
C TYR A 23 5.61 24.69 5.44
N CYS A 24 6.80 24.72 6.04
CA CYS A 24 7.11 25.59 7.18
C CYS A 24 6.89 27.09 6.87
N GLY A 25 6.94 27.44 5.58
CA GLY A 25 6.86 28.81 5.10
C GLY A 25 7.13 28.88 3.59
N ARG A 26 7.06 30.10 3.04
CA ARG A 26 7.24 30.33 1.59
C ARG A 26 8.66 29.98 1.11
N SER A 27 9.66 30.18 1.94
CA SER A 27 11.06 29.81 1.64
C SER A 27 11.21 28.29 1.46
N CYS A 28 10.65 27.50 2.38
CA CYS A 28 10.57 26.04 2.28
C CYS A 28 9.90 25.60 0.96
N GLN A 29 8.77 26.22 0.61
CA GLN A 29 8.05 25.91 -0.64
C GLN A 29 8.88 26.21 -1.90
N VAL A 30 9.56 27.35 -1.96
CA VAL A 30 10.37 27.74 -3.13
C VAL A 30 11.63 26.87 -3.25
N ASN A 31 12.23 26.48 -2.13
CA ASN A 31 13.38 25.58 -2.14
C ASN A 31 12.98 24.19 -2.66
N ASP A 32 11.90 23.61 -2.14
CA ASP A 32 11.36 22.33 -2.61
C ASP A 32 10.95 22.38 -4.10
N TYR A 33 10.43 23.53 -4.56
CA TYR A 33 10.10 23.74 -5.97
C TYR A 33 11.28 23.60 -6.93
N LYS A 34 12.49 23.96 -6.49
CA LYS A 34 13.70 23.95 -7.33
C LYS A 34 14.61 22.76 -7.04
N ASN A 35 14.78 22.41 -5.77
CA ASN A 35 15.88 21.60 -5.24
C ASN A 35 15.42 20.42 -4.37
N GLY A 36 14.12 20.12 -4.28
CA GLY A 36 13.66 18.94 -3.54
C GLY A 36 14.18 17.64 -4.15
N ASP A 37 14.24 16.57 -3.35
CA ASP A 37 14.64 15.21 -3.79
C ASP A 37 13.72 14.63 -4.88
N SER A 38 12.63 15.32 -5.18
CA SER A 38 12.00 15.39 -6.50
C SER A 38 11.37 16.77 -6.63
N PRO A 39 11.91 17.68 -7.49
CA PRO A 39 11.51 19.08 -7.47
C PRO A 39 9.99 19.24 -7.61
N HIS A 40 9.37 19.95 -6.66
CA HIS A 40 7.90 20.06 -6.60
C HIS A 40 7.28 20.58 -7.91
N LYS A 41 8.03 21.36 -8.70
CA LYS A 41 7.63 21.82 -10.04
C LYS A 41 7.17 20.70 -10.98
N GLN A 42 7.68 19.47 -10.81
CA GLN A 42 7.35 18.31 -11.65
C GLN A 42 5.98 17.71 -11.30
N ILE A 43 5.55 17.85 -10.05
CA ILE A 43 4.32 17.21 -9.54
C ILE A 43 3.21 18.22 -9.19
N CYS A 44 3.55 19.52 -9.11
CA CYS A 44 2.66 20.57 -8.63
C CYS A 44 1.46 20.79 -9.58
N GLY A 45 0.26 20.51 -9.08
CA GLY A 45 -0.99 20.68 -9.84
C GLY A 45 -1.28 19.59 -10.87
N ASN A 46 -0.42 18.57 -11.00
CA ASN A 46 -0.66 17.42 -11.85
C ASN A 46 -1.43 16.34 -11.05
N LYS A 47 -2.68 16.05 -11.44
CA LYS A 47 -3.54 15.02 -10.82
C LYS A 47 -2.96 13.62 -11.00
N ASP A 48 -2.29 13.39 -12.11
CA ASP A 48 -1.81 12.08 -12.54
C ASP A 48 -0.35 11.83 -12.14
N ALA A 49 0.39 12.85 -11.67
CA ALA A 49 1.79 12.66 -11.22
C ALA A 49 1.97 11.64 -10.08
N LEU A 50 0.93 11.39 -9.28
CA LEU A 50 0.93 10.34 -8.25
C LEU A 50 0.75 8.94 -8.85
N ILE A 51 0.12 8.85 -10.02
CA ILE A 51 -0.04 7.63 -10.81
C ILE A 51 1.22 7.42 -11.65
N ASP A 52 1.74 8.46 -12.29
CA ASP A 52 2.98 8.40 -13.08
C ASP A 52 4.22 8.12 -12.22
N SER A 53 4.30 8.62 -10.97
CA SER A 53 5.41 8.23 -10.08
C SER A 53 5.34 6.76 -9.62
N VAL A 54 4.18 6.11 -9.76
CA VAL A 54 3.98 4.69 -9.41
C VAL A 54 4.05 3.81 -10.67
N LEU A 55 3.78 4.36 -11.85
CA LEU A 55 3.82 3.66 -13.15
C LEU A 55 5.10 3.91 -13.95
N SER A 56 5.87 4.96 -13.66
CA SER A 56 7.18 5.19 -14.28
C SER A 56 8.20 4.23 -13.67
N LEU A 57 8.17 2.99 -14.15
CA LEU A 57 9.42 2.24 -14.30
C LEU A 57 10.40 3.12 -15.09
N PRO A 58 11.70 3.17 -14.76
CA PRO A 58 12.65 3.93 -15.54
C PRO A 58 12.70 3.33 -16.95
N GLU A 59 12.10 4.02 -17.91
CA GLU A 59 12.36 3.78 -19.32
C GLU A 59 13.80 4.21 -19.59
N TYR A 60 14.68 3.22 -19.66
CA TYR A 60 16.05 3.33 -20.12
C TYR A 60 16.04 3.98 -21.51
N LYS A 61 16.42 5.25 -21.58
CA LYS A 61 16.78 5.86 -22.86
C LYS A 61 18.05 5.19 -23.36
N ALA A 62 17.87 4.27 -24.30
CA ALA A 62 18.94 3.75 -25.13
C ALA A 62 19.69 4.92 -25.78
N LYS A 63 20.95 5.09 -25.39
CA LYS A 63 21.94 5.77 -26.22
C LYS A 63 23.11 4.82 -26.41
N ASP A 64 23.24 4.39 -27.65
CA ASP A 64 24.38 3.68 -28.19
C ASP A 64 25.69 4.41 -27.89
N LYS A 65 26.62 3.72 -27.22
CA LYS A 65 27.93 3.28 -27.75
C LYS A 65 28.81 2.73 -26.61
N ALA A 66 29.39 1.56 -26.86
CA ALA A 66 30.41 0.84 -26.08
C ALA A 66 31.66 1.70 -25.74
N PRO A 67 32.60 1.28 -24.85
CA PRO A 67 32.84 -0.08 -24.34
C PRO A 67 33.06 -0.27 -22.82
N GLN A 68 32.83 -1.51 -22.39
CA GLN A 68 33.38 -2.25 -21.23
C GLN A 68 34.07 -1.45 -20.10
N THR A 69 33.62 -1.63 -18.85
CA THR A 69 34.29 -2.44 -17.81
C THR A 69 33.58 -2.36 -16.45
N SER A 70 33.61 -3.49 -15.75
CA SER A 70 33.35 -3.75 -14.31
C SER A 70 31.99 -3.41 -13.69
N ASN A 71 31.19 -4.46 -13.53
CA ASN A 71 30.53 -4.88 -12.28
C ASN A 71 30.35 -3.83 -11.19
N GLU A 72 29.12 -3.33 -11.03
CA GLU A 72 28.53 -3.11 -9.72
C GLU A 72 27.11 -3.69 -9.73
N ASP A 73 26.97 -4.74 -8.94
CA ASP A 73 25.76 -5.48 -8.63
C ASP A 73 24.92 -4.58 -7.70
N GLU A 74 24.16 -3.64 -8.26
CA GLU A 74 23.12 -2.95 -7.50
C GLU A 74 21.97 -3.93 -7.28
N SER A 75 22.09 -4.77 -6.24
CA SER A 75 20.93 -5.42 -5.66
C SER A 75 19.94 -4.33 -5.25
N ASP A 76 18.82 -4.23 -5.95
CA ASP A 76 17.68 -3.39 -5.60
C ASP A 76 17.07 -3.93 -4.29
N ASP A 77 17.77 -3.66 -3.18
CA ASP A 77 17.50 -4.11 -1.80
C ASP A 77 16.29 -3.38 -1.20
N LYS A 78 15.29 -3.07 -2.04
CA LYS A 78 14.05 -2.46 -1.58
C LYS A 78 13.22 -3.55 -0.91
N PRO A 79 12.86 -3.37 0.37
CA PRO A 79 12.03 -4.33 1.06
C PRO A 79 10.71 -4.50 0.31
N ARG A 80 10.31 -5.76 0.09
CA ARG A 80 9.07 -6.12 -0.60
C ARG A 80 7.87 -5.41 0.00
N TRP A 81 7.86 -5.21 1.31
CA TRP A 81 6.77 -4.58 2.06
C TRP A 81 7.15 -3.16 2.50
N PRO A 82 6.23 -2.18 2.40
CA PRO A 82 6.49 -0.82 2.86
C PRO A 82 6.79 -0.80 4.37
N ALA A 83 7.49 0.20 4.90
CA ALA A 83 7.59 0.39 6.34
C ALA A 83 6.23 0.79 6.95
N PRO A 84 5.92 0.41 8.21
CA PRO A 84 4.72 0.90 8.88
C PRO A 84 4.80 2.42 9.11
N GLN A 85 3.68 3.11 8.99
CA GLN A 85 3.57 4.54 9.29
C GLN A 85 3.80 4.81 10.79
N PRO A 86 4.29 6.00 11.17
CA PRO A 86 4.46 6.36 12.58
C PRO A 86 3.19 6.14 13.40
N GLY A 87 3.32 5.42 14.52
CA GLY A 87 2.19 5.10 15.41
C GLY A 87 1.38 3.87 15.01
N TYR A 88 1.62 3.26 13.84
CA TYR A 88 1.02 1.99 13.46
C TYR A 88 1.96 0.83 13.79
N VAL A 89 1.48 -0.13 14.58
CA VAL A 89 2.21 -1.34 14.93
C VAL A 89 1.53 -2.54 14.28
N ARG A 90 2.29 -3.32 13.51
CA ARG A 90 1.78 -4.56 12.91
C ARG A 90 1.54 -5.60 13.98
N SER A 91 0.41 -6.28 13.92
CA SER A 91 0.15 -7.44 14.77
C SER A 91 1.15 -8.57 14.49
N GLY A 92 1.35 -9.46 15.47
CA GLY A 92 2.16 -10.67 15.27
C GLY A 92 1.60 -11.57 14.17
N ALA A 93 0.27 -11.66 14.03
CA ALA A 93 -0.36 -12.41 12.95
C ALA A 93 -0.05 -11.83 11.57
N LEU A 94 -0.07 -10.51 11.43
CA LEU A 94 0.32 -9.86 10.17
C LEU A 94 1.80 -10.06 9.88
N GLN A 95 2.68 -9.96 10.88
CA GLN A 95 4.11 -10.22 10.69
C GLN A 95 4.35 -11.66 10.21
N HIS A 96 3.70 -12.64 10.84
CA HIS A 96 3.75 -14.04 10.40
C HIS A 96 3.29 -14.20 8.94
N GLN A 97 2.19 -13.57 8.56
CA GLN A 97 1.70 -13.56 7.18
C GLN A 97 2.72 -12.99 6.20
N LEU A 98 3.42 -11.90 6.55
CA LEU A 98 4.46 -11.32 5.71
C LEU A 98 5.67 -12.25 5.56
N CYS A 99 6.08 -12.92 6.64
CA CYS A 99 7.15 -13.92 6.59
C CYS A 99 6.79 -15.09 5.64
N LEU A 100 5.58 -15.64 5.74
CA LEU A 100 5.12 -16.72 4.84
C LEU A 100 5.18 -16.31 3.36
N LEU A 101 4.87 -15.05 3.07
CA LEU A 101 4.92 -14.53 1.70
C LEU A 101 6.35 -14.25 1.24
N GLU A 102 7.26 -13.89 2.14
CA GLU A 102 8.70 -13.77 1.83
C GLU A 102 9.31 -15.14 1.49
N GLU A 103 8.94 -16.19 2.24
CA GLU A 103 9.35 -17.57 1.99
C GLU A 103 8.77 -18.14 0.68
N GLN A 104 7.58 -17.67 0.28
CA GLN A 104 6.88 -18.16 -0.93
C GLN A 104 6.51 -16.99 -1.86
N PRO A 105 7.47 -16.46 -2.65
CA PRO A 105 7.26 -15.27 -3.48
C PRO A 105 6.12 -15.37 -4.49
N ASN A 106 5.79 -16.58 -4.93
CA ASN A 106 4.73 -16.88 -5.89
C ASN A 106 3.32 -16.77 -5.31
N LEU A 107 3.19 -16.71 -3.98
CA LEU A 107 1.90 -16.54 -3.32
C LEU A 107 1.56 -15.05 -3.19
N HIS A 108 0.27 -14.76 -3.33
CA HIS A 108 -0.26 -13.41 -3.14
C HIS A 108 -0.80 -13.23 -1.72
N TYR A 109 -1.28 -14.30 -1.10
CA TYR A 109 -1.75 -14.35 0.29
C TYR A 109 -1.72 -15.80 0.78
N VAL A 110 -1.75 -16.01 2.09
CA VAL A 110 -1.84 -17.34 2.72
C VAL A 110 -3.06 -17.39 3.65
N LEU A 111 -3.90 -18.41 3.50
CA LEU A 111 -4.98 -18.71 4.44
C LEU A 111 -4.41 -19.61 5.54
N VAL A 112 -4.18 -19.03 6.72
CA VAL A 112 -3.48 -19.68 7.82
C VAL A 112 -4.46 -20.58 8.59
N ARG A 113 -4.15 -21.87 8.68
CA ARG A 113 -5.02 -22.87 9.31
C ARG A 113 -4.53 -23.24 10.70
N PRO A 114 -5.44 -23.63 11.61
CA PRO A 114 -5.03 -24.22 12.87
C PRO A 114 -4.36 -25.58 12.60
N ASP A 115 -3.30 -25.84 13.35
CA ASP A 115 -2.66 -27.15 13.43
C ASP A 115 -3.71 -28.25 13.70
N PRO A 116 -3.66 -29.40 13.00
CA PRO A 116 -2.59 -29.89 12.11
C PRO A 116 -2.82 -29.63 10.62
N GLN A 117 -3.73 -28.72 10.24
CA GLN A 117 -4.04 -28.49 8.83
C GLN A 117 -2.97 -27.60 8.18
N GLU A 118 -2.54 -27.98 6.97
CA GLU A 118 -1.60 -27.17 6.19
C GLU A 118 -2.24 -25.87 5.70
N ASP A 119 -1.46 -24.79 5.75
CA ASP A 119 -1.84 -23.49 5.23
C ASP A 119 -2.16 -23.54 3.73
N THR A 120 -3.07 -22.69 3.28
CA THR A 120 -3.48 -22.66 1.87
C THR A 120 -3.01 -21.38 1.20
N GLY A 121 -2.07 -21.50 0.27
CA GLY A 121 -1.61 -20.39 -0.56
C GLY A 121 -2.70 -19.91 -1.53
N VAL A 122 -2.77 -18.59 -1.73
CA VAL A 122 -3.69 -17.93 -2.64
C VAL A 122 -2.92 -17.26 -3.76
N VAL A 123 -3.34 -17.57 -4.99
CA VAL A 123 -2.86 -16.92 -6.22
C VAL A 123 -4.07 -16.37 -6.98
N PHE A 124 -3.88 -15.17 -7.54
CA PHE A 124 -4.88 -14.48 -8.36
C PHE A 124 -4.50 -14.68 -9.82
N PRO A 125 -5.34 -15.37 -10.63
CA PRO A 125 -5.02 -15.65 -12.03
C PRO A 125 -5.12 -14.40 -12.91
N SER A 126 -5.97 -13.44 -12.53
CA SER A 126 -6.14 -12.17 -13.23
C SER A 126 -5.12 -11.15 -12.73
N ALA A 127 -4.30 -10.62 -13.64
CA ALA A 127 -3.35 -9.55 -13.32
C ALA A 127 -4.04 -8.32 -12.71
N LYS A 128 -5.26 -8.00 -13.15
CA LYS A 128 -6.06 -6.90 -12.61
C LYS A 128 -6.51 -7.16 -11.18
N GLU A 129 -6.98 -8.37 -10.90
CA GLU A 129 -7.39 -8.76 -9.54
C GLU A 129 -6.19 -8.75 -8.60
N PHE A 130 -5.07 -9.33 -9.05
CA PHE A 130 -3.81 -9.31 -8.31
C PHE A 130 -3.36 -7.88 -8.00
N LEU A 131 -3.30 -7.01 -9.01
CA LEU A 131 -2.85 -5.63 -8.82
C LEU A 131 -3.73 -4.88 -7.82
N LEU A 132 -5.06 -5.01 -7.95
CA LEU A 132 -5.99 -4.37 -7.02
C LEU A 132 -5.82 -4.91 -5.59
N PHE A 133 -5.74 -6.23 -5.44
CA PHE A 133 -5.52 -6.88 -4.15
C PHE A 133 -4.19 -6.43 -3.53
N PHE A 134 -3.10 -6.48 -4.30
CA PHE A 134 -1.76 -6.14 -3.84
C PHE A 134 -1.67 -4.68 -3.41
N LEU A 135 -2.29 -3.75 -4.15
CA LEU A 135 -2.36 -2.34 -3.75
C LEU A 135 -3.10 -2.15 -2.43
N CYS A 136 -4.24 -2.83 -2.24
CA CYS A 136 -4.98 -2.78 -0.97
C CYS A 136 -4.14 -3.34 0.18
N MET A 137 -3.48 -4.49 -0.05
CA MET A 137 -2.62 -5.13 0.94
C MET A 137 -1.44 -4.26 1.34
N ARG A 138 -0.72 -3.66 0.38
CA ARG A 138 0.39 -2.74 0.69
C ARG A 138 -0.05 -1.58 1.57
N ARG A 139 -1.21 -0.99 1.30
CA ARG A 139 -1.77 0.12 2.09
C ARG A 139 -2.13 -0.34 3.50
N ALA A 140 -2.77 -1.49 3.65
CA ALA A 140 -3.14 -2.06 4.94
C ALA A 140 -1.91 -2.53 5.77
N VAL A 141 -0.84 -2.96 5.11
CA VAL A 141 0.44 -3.33 5.74
C VAL A 141 1.22 -2.11 6.24
N ALA A 142 1.09 -0.98 5.55
CA ALA A 142 1.72 0.28 5.94
C ALA A 142 0.93 1.05 7.00
N SER A 143 -0.40 0.90 7.06
CA SER A 143 -1.28 1.74 7.88
C SER A 143 -2.58 1.05 8.25
N TYR A 144 -3.23 1.50 9.33
CA TYR A 144 -4.58 1.05 9.67
C TYR A 144 -5.59 1.59 8.64
N SER A 145 -6.10 0.72 7.78
CA SER A 145 -7.07 1.08 6.73
C SER A 145 -8.19 0.05 6.60
N PRO A 146 -9.29 0.19 7.37
CA PRO A 146 -10.41 -0.75 7.37
C PRO A 146 -11.03 -0.95 5.98
N ARG A 147 -11.10 0.12 5.18
CA ARG A 147 -11.67 0.07 3.82
C ARG A 147 -10.84 -0.78 2.86
N GLU A 148 -9.51 -0.70 2.95
CA GLU A 148 -8.63 -1.51 2.08
C GLU A 148 -8.63 -2.98 2.54
N VAL A 149 -8.68 -3.24 3.85
CA VAL A 149 -8.86 -4.60 4.39
C VAL A 149 -10.20 -5.21 3.95
N TYR A 150 -11.27 -4.42 3.92
CA TYR A 150 -12.56 -4.88 3.41
C TYR A 150 -12.51 -5.22 1.91
N ARG A 151 -11.77 -4.47 1.08
CA ARG A 151 -11.55 -4.82 -0.33
C ARG A 151 -10.73 -6.10 -0.49
N MET A 152 -9.72 -6.30 0.35
CA MET A 152 -8.97 -7.55 0.41
C MET A 152 -9.90 -8.72 0.75
N TYR A 153 -10.77 -8.56 1.76
CA TYR A 153 -11.78 -9.54 2.11
C TYR A 153 -12.65 -9.92 0.90
N GLN A 154 -13.19 -8.94 0.17
CA GLN A 154 -14.01 -9.20 -1.02
C GLN A 154 -13.27 -10.02 -2.08
N ALA A 155 -11.98 -9.73 -2.31
CA ALA A 155 -11.15 -10.48 -3.25
C ALA A 155 -10.82 -11.90 -2.76
N LEU A 156 -10.70 -12.10 -1.45
CA LEU A 156 -10.34 -13.38 -0.83
C LEU A 156 -11.54 -14.32 -0.61
N VAL A 157 -12.78 -13.80 -0.53
CA VAL A 157 -13.99 -14.62 -0.29
C VAL A 157 -14.09 -15.81 -1.26
N PRO A 158 -13.98 -15.63 -2.59
CA PRO A 158 -14.06 -16.76 -3.51
C PRO A 158 -12.93 -17.78 -3.30
N LYS A 159 -11.75 -17.32 -2.87
CA LYS A 159 -10.58 -18.18 -2.63
C LYS A 159 -10.75 -18.99 -1.34
N ALA A 160 -11.25 -18.36 -0.28
CA ALA A 160 -11.53 -19.02 0.99
C ALA A 160 -12.69 -20.03 0.90
N GLN A 161 -13.70 -19.75 0.07
CA GLN A 161 -14.81 -20.68 -0.18
C GLN A 161 -14.38 -21.90 -0.98
N ASN A 162 -13.54 -21.72 -1.99
CA ASN A 162 -13.10 -22.78 -2.90
C ASN A 162 -11.81 -23.49 -2.44
N ALA A 163 -11.21 -23.07 -1.32
CA ALA A 163 -10.05 -23.74 -0.75
C ALA A 163 -10.40 -25.19 -0.37
N ILE A 164 -9.44 -26.10 -0.54
CA ILE A 164 -9.60 -27.52 -0.19
C ILE A 164 -8.54 -27.87 0.85
N PRO A 165 -8.93 -28.30 2.07
CA PRO A 165 -10.30 -28.37 2.60
C PRO A 165 -10.95 -26.98 2.75
N ALA A 166 -12.28 -26.88 2.87
CA ALA A 166 -12.95 -25.58 2.97
C ALA A 166 -12.37 -24.73 4.11
N PHE A 167 -11.90 -23.51 3.80
CA PHE A 167 -11.41 -22.59 4.82
C PHE A 167 -12.58 -21.88 5.50
N GLY A 168 -13.50 -21.37 4.69
CA GLY A 168 -14.74 -20.74 5.13
C GLY A 168 -14.60 -19.24 5.41
N ILE A 169 -15.72 -18.53 5.24
CA ILE A 169 -15.78 -17.06 5.37
C ILE A 169 -15.52 -16.62 6.82
N GLY A 170 -16.03 -17.36 7.81
CA GLY A 170 -15.83 -17.03 9.22
C GLY A 170 -14.35 -16.99 9.60
N LYS A 171 -13.59 -18.02 9.22
CA LYS A 171 -12.13 -18.08 9.45
C LYS A 171 -11.38 -16.96 8.72
N LEU A 172 -11.81 -16.59 7.51
CA LEU A 172 -11.22 -15.47 6.79
C LEU A 172 -11.40 -14.15 7.54
N LYS A 173 -12.61 -13.88 8.06
CA LYS A 173 -12.87 -12.69 8.87
C LYS A 173 -12.03 -12.69 10.15
N GLU A 174 -11.94 -13.82 10.83
CA GLU A 174 -11.11 -13.97 12.04
C GLU A 174 -9.63 -13.74 11.75
N GLN A 175 -9.11 -14.28 10.65
CA GLN A 175 -7.73 -14.07 10.23
C GLN A 175 -7.47 -12.59 9.96
N LEU A 176 -8.29 -11.93 9.14
CA LEU A 176 -8.14 -10.49 8.85
C LEU A 176 -8.28 -9.62 10.11
N LYS A 177 -9.14 -10.01 11.06
CA LYS A 177 -9.28 -9.34 12.35
C LYS A 177 -8.02 -9.48 13.20
N LYS A 178 -7.40 -10.66 13.24
CA LYS A 178 -6.13 -10.88 13.94
C LYS A 178 -4.97 -10.12 13.30
N GLU A 179 -4.92 -10.07 11.97
CA GLU A 179 -3.85 -9.42 11.21
C GLU A 179 -3.95 -7.89 11.30
N TYR A 180 -5.11 -7.32 11.03
CA TYR A 180 -5.27 -5.86 10.85
C TYR A 180 -6.05 -5.17 11.98
N GLY A 181 -6.62 -5.93 12.93
CA GLY A 181 -7.49 -5.36 13.97
C GLY A 181 -8.80 -4.80 13.40
N VAL A 182 -9.25 -5.30 12.25
CA VAL A 182 -10.43 -4.81 11.54
C VAL A 182 -11.57 -5.83 11.64
N ASP A 183 -12.73 -5.40 12.13
CA ASP A 183 -13.95 -6.19 12.07
C ASP A 183 -14.69 -5.96 10.74
N ILE A 184 -14.71 -6.99 9.89
CA ILE A 184 -15.26 -6.91 8.53
C ILE A 184 -16.75 -6.58 8.53
N ASP A 185 -17.50 -7.12 9.49
CA ASP A 185 -18.95 -6.91 9.55
C ASP A 185 -19.29 -5.48 9.96
N GLU A 186 -18.51 -4.90 10.87
CA GLU A 186 -18.63 -3.50 11.24
C GLU A 186 -18.30 -2.56 10.07
N VAL A 187 -17.21 -2.84 9.34
CA VAL A 187 -16.84 -2.03 8.16
C VAL A 187 -17.92 -2.13 7.08
N HIS A 188 -18.46 -3.31 6.85
CA HIS A 188 -19.56 -3.51 5.90
C HIS A 188 -20.79 -2.67 6.26
N ALA A 189 -21.21 -2.71 7.52
CA ALA A 189 -22.35 -1.93 8.00
C ALA A 189 -22.12 -0.42 7.83
N ARG A 190 -20.92 0.07 8.14
CA ARG A 190 -20.56 1.49 7.94
C ARG A 190 -20.61 1.88 6.46
N MET A 191 -20.08 1.05 5.56
CA MET A 191 -20.10 1.31 4.12
C MET A 191 -21.51 1.33 3.53
N GLN A 192 -22.46 0.59 4.09
CA GLN A 192 -23.87 0.65 3.69
C GLN A 192 -24.60 1.86 4.27
N ALA A 193 -24.16 2.35 5.43
CA ALA A 193 -24.75 3.48 6.12
C ALA A 193 -24.28 4.86 5.60
N GLU A 194 -23.19 4.92 4.82
CA GLU A 194 -22.77 6.14 4.12
C GLU A 194 -23.59 6.31 2.83
N PRO A 195 -24.60 7.21 2.79
CA PRO A 195 -25.27 7.52 1.53
C PRO A 195 -24.24 8.14 0.58
N GLU A 196 -24.27 7.75 -0.69
CA GLU A 196 -23.46 8.34 -1.75
C GLU A 196 -23.73 9.86 -1.81
N SER A 197 -22.96 10.65 -1.07
CA SER A 197 -22.95 12.10 -1.24
C SER A 197 -22.25 12.38 -2.57
N ARG A 198 -23.09 12.54 -3.60
CA ARG A 198 -22.74 12.98 -4.96
C ARG A 198 -21.74 14.11 -5.01
#